data_AF-A0A821Z1V6-F1
#
_entry.id   AF-A0A821Z1V6-F1
#
_cell.length_a   1.000
_cell.length_b   1.000
_cell.length_c   1.000
_cell.angle_alpha   90.00
_cell.angle_beta   90.00
_cell.angle_gamma   90.00
#
_symmetry.space_group_name_H-M   'P 1'
#
loop_
_entity.id
_entity.type
_entity.pdbx_description
1 polymer ?
#
loop_
_entity_poly.entity_id
_entity_poly.type
_entity_poly.pdbx_seq_one_letter_code
_entity_poly.pdbx_strand_id
1 'polypeptide(L)'
;VAVAFTAIGELNRIAPIISNFFLMTYALVNYACFDASLAKASGWRPAFRYFNKWLALVGALLCVGVMFIINWWAALTTFVVSSGIFLYVRTTKPEINWGSSVQAHTYRRALDATHKLDTIQEHVKNFRPQMLVLTGNPMYRPALVDFCSLVTHGHSLMICGNVSLNDPTVNIQFDQKDEGETWLKKRAAKAFYQPIVAPTVRQGAIALLQVCTSSLSSISFY
;
A
#
# COMPACT_ATOMS: atom_id res chain seq x y z
N VAL A 1 2.14 -27.79 -25.67
CA VAL A 1 2.54 -26.51 -26.32
C VAL A 1 3.52 -26.73 -27.46
N ALA A 2 4.71 -27.32 -27.23
CA ALA A 2 5.70 -27.57 -28.30
C ALA A 2 5.15 -28.37 -29.50
N VAL A 3 4.37 -29.42 -29.27
CA VAL A 3 3.74 -30.25 -30.32
C VAL A 3 2.76 -29.45 -31.22
N ALA A 4 2.07 -28.46 -30.65
CA ALA A 4 1.14 -27.61 -31.40
C ALA A 4 1.88 -26.62 -32.32
N PHE A 5 3.04 -26.12 -31.89
CA PHE A 5 3.89 -25.26 -32.72
C PHE A 5 4.59 -26.05 -33.83
N THR A 6 5.04 -27.28 -33.56
CA THR A 6 5.65 -28.14 -34.59
C THR A 6 4.66 -28.59 -35.66
N ALA A 7 3.37 -28.71 -35.33
CA ALA A 7 2.31 -29.09 -36.28
C ALA A 7 2.01 -28.02 -37.34
N ILE A 8 2.35 -26.74 -37.09
CA ILE A 8 2.13 -25.63 -38.03
C ILE A 8 3.09 -25.73 -39.23
N GLY A 9 4.25 -26.36 -39.08
CA GLY A 9 5.22 -26.62 -40.17
C GLY A 9 5.90 -25.38 -40.78
N GLU A 10 5.44 -24.17 -40.49
CA GLU A 10 5.97 -22.91 -41.02
C GLU A 10 6.67 -22.08 -39.93
N LEU A 11 8.00 -22.21 -39.86
CA LEU A 11 8.85 -21.49 -38.91
C LEU A 11 8.66 -19.95 -38.99
N ASN A 12 8.49 -19.41 -40.20
CA ASN A 12 8.35 -17.98 -40.44
C ASN A 12 7.08 -17.37 -39.82
N ARG A 13 6.02 -18.16 -39.60
CA ARG A 13 4.81 -17.69 -38.90
C ARG A 13 4.94 -17.74 -37.39
N ILE A 14 5.72 -18.70 -36.88
CA ILE A 14 5.88 -18.92 -35.43
C ILE A 14 6.90 -17.94 -34.84
N ALA A 15 7.97 -17.64 -35.58
CA ALA A 15 9.08 -16.83 -35.09
C ALA A 15 8.64 -15.45 -34.54
N PRO A 16 7.78 -14.65 -35.22
CA PRO A 16 7.32 -13.37 -34.69
C PRO A 16 6.52 -13.49 -33.38
N ILE A 17 5.75 -14.58 -33.22
CA ILE A 17 4.93 -14.82 -32.02
C ILE A 17 5.85 -15.07 -30.82
N ILE A 18 6.80 -16.00 -30.97
CA ILE A 18 7.74 -16.34 -29.89
C ILE A 18 8.62 -15.14 -29.53
N SER A 19 9.15 -14.43 -30.53
CA SER A 19 9.95 -13.22 -30.31
C SER A 19 9.19 -12.15 -29.53
N ASN A 20 7.91 -11.93 -29.83
CA ASN A 20 7.09 -10.97 -29.09
C ASN A 20 6.83 -11.38 -27.63
N PHE A 21 6.67 -12.67 -27.34
CA PHE A 21 6.56 -13.14 -25.95
C PHE A 21 7.88 -12.93 -25.15
N PHE A 22 9.03 -13.17 -25.78
CA PHE A 22 10.32 -12.88 -25.15
C PHE A 22 10.53 -11.38 -24.93
N LEU A 23 10.24 -10.55 -25.93
CA LEU A 23 10.33 -9.09 -25.81
C LEU A 23 9.39 -8.55 -24.73
N MET A 24 8.17 -9.09 -24.61
CA MET A 24 7.25 -8.73 -23.53
C MET A 24 7.84 -9.05 -22.16
N THR A 25 8.46 -10.23 -22.00
CA THR A 25 9.11 -10.61 -20.74
C THR A 25 10.26 -9.65 -20.40
N TYR A 26 11.10 -9.30 -21.39
CA TYR A 26 12.17 -8.31 -21.20
C TYR A 26 11.62 -6.91 -20.89
N ALA A 27 10.52 -6.50 -21.52
CA ALA A 27 9.86 -5.23 -21.22
C ALA A 27 9.34 -5.20 -19.77
N LEU A 28 8.67 -6.28 -19.33
CA LEU A 28 8.14 -6.41 -17.98
C LEU A 28 9.23 -6.42 -16.92
N VAL A 29 10.34 -7.13 -17.15
CA VAL A 29 11.48 -7.15 -16.21
C VAL A 29 12.09 -5.75 -16.09
N ASN A 30 12.37 -5.09 -17.21
CA ASN A 30 12.92 -3.74 -17.22
C ASN A 30 11.98 -2.73 -16.54
N TYR A 31 10.67 -2.81 -16.82
CA TYR A 31 9.66 -1.98 -16.17
C TYR A 31 9.56 -2.26 -14.67
N ALA A 32 9.59 -3.53 -14.24
CA ALA A 32 9.55 -3.89 -12.82
C ALA A 32 10.76 -3.34 -12.06
N CYS A 33 11.96 -3.40 -12.64
CA CYS A 33 13.16 -2.77 -12.06
C CYS A 33 13.02 -1.24 -11.95
N PHE A 34 12.43 -0.60 -12.95
CA PHE A 34 12.14 0.84 -12.91
C PHE A 34 11.12 1.20 -11.82
N ASP A 35 9.98 0.50 -11.78
CA ASP A 35 8.89 0.72 -10.82
C ASP A 35 9.38 0.52 -9.37
N ALA A 36 10.08 -0.58 -9.09
CA ALA A 36 10.66 -0.84 -7.77
C ALA A 36 11.68 0.24 -7.35
N SER A 37 12.50 0.71 -8.30
CA SER A 37 13.46 1.81 -8.08
C SER A 37 12.76 3.15 -7.80
N LEU A 38 11.65 3.42 -8.49
CA LEU A 38 10.87 4.64 -8.33
C LEU A 38 10.09 4.63 -7.00
N ALA A 39 9.52 3.48 -6.64
CA ALA A 39 8.84 3.24 -5.37
C ALA A 39 9.77 3.35 -4.17
N LYS A 40 11.09 3.20 -4.37
CA LYS A 40 12.08 3.00 -3.30
C LYS A 40 11.65 1.88 -2.35
N ALA A 41 11.19 0.76 -2.93
CA ALA A 41 10.77 -0.40 -2.15
C ALA A 41 11.91 -0.86 -1.22
N SER A 42 11.60 -1.19 0.03
CA SER A 42 12.60 -1.47 1.08
C SER A 42 13.58 -2.60 0.72
N GLY A 43 13.09 -3.64 0.02
CA GLY A 43 13.89 -4.76 -0.46
C GLY A 43 14.64 -4.51 -1.77
N TRP A 44 14.40 -3.39 -2.46
CA TRP A 44 15.04 -3.08 -3.73
C TRP A 44 16.32 -2.26 -3.52
N ARG A 45 17.48 -2.92 -3.62
CA ARG A 45 18.81 -2.31 -3.48
C ARG A 45 19.75 -2.80 -4.60
N PRO A 46 19.65 -2.24 -5.81
CA PRO A 46 20.52 -2.63 -6.92
C PRO A 46 21.97 -2.27 -6.57
N ALA A 47 22.82 -3.29 -6.34
CA ALA A 47 24.22 -3.11 -5.99
C ALA A 47 25.14 -2.92 -7.21
N PHE A 48 24.59 -3.07 -8.42
CA PHE A 48 25.35 -2.97 -9.65
C PHE A 48 25.67 -1.51 -10.00
N ARG A 49 26.96 -1.21 -10.24
CA ARG A 49 27.48 0.15 -10.42
C ARG A 49 26.88 0.91 -11.60
N TYR A 50 26.58 0.24 -12.71
CA TYR A 50 26.03 0.88 -13.92
C TYR A 50 24.51 0.78 -14.02
N PHE A 51 23.82 0.37 -12.96
CA PHE A 51 22.38 0.35 -12.94
C PHE A 51 21.81 1.78 -12.90
N ASN A 52 20.95 2.11 -13.86
CA ASN A 52 20.19 3.36 -13.86
C ASN A 52 18.71 3.06 -14.13
N LYS A 53 17.82 3.53 -13.25
CA LYS A 53 16.37 3.34 -13.39
C LYS A 53 15.83 3.88 -14.73
N TRP A 54 16.37 5.00 -15.21
CA TRP A 54 15.94 5.59 -16.48
C TRP A 54 16.38 4.75 -17.68
N LEU A 55 17.54 4.08 -17.59
CA LEU A 55 17.99 3.13 -18.60
C LEU A 55 17.07 1.91 -18.67
N ALA A 56 16.61 1.42 -17.52
CA ALA A 56 15.61 0.35 -17.48
C ALA A 56 14.27 0.78 -18.12
N LEU A 57 13.81 2.01 -17.87
CA LEU A 57 12.62 2.55 -18.54
C LEU A 57 12.79 2.61 -20.07
N VAL A 58 13.92 3.13 -20.54
CA VAL A 58 14.24 3.19 -21.97
C VAL A 58 14.30 1.78 -22.57
N GLY A 59 14.91 0.82 -21.88
CA GLY A 59 14.94 -0.58 -22.30
C GLY A 59 13.54 -1.18 -22.45
N ALA A 60 12.65 -0.94 -21.49
CA ALA A 60 11.26 -1.40 -21.57
C ALA A 60 10.51 -0.78 -22.77
N LEU A 61 10.65 0.53 -22.99
CA LEU A 61 10.03 1.23 -24.12
C LEU A 61 10.58 0.76 -25.46
N LEU A 62 11.90 0.50 -25.54
CA LEU A 62 12.54 -0.05 -26.73
C LEU A 62 12.00 -1.44 -27.05
N CYS A 63 11.89 -2.33 -26.05
CA CYS A 63 11.28 -3.64 -26.24
C CYS A 63 9.85 -3.52 -26.78
N VAL A 64 9.01 -2.67 -26.20
CA VAL A 64 7.65 -2.44 -26.70
C VAL A 64 7.65 -1.89 -28.13
N GLY A 65 8.51 -0.91 -28.43
CA GLY A 65 8.64 -0.35 -29.78
C GLY A 65 9.03 -1.40 -30.82
N VAL A 66 10.01 -2.25 -30.51
CA VAL A 66 10.44 -3.33 -31.40
C VAL A 66 9.32 -4.37 -31.61
N MET A 67 8.51 -4.66 -30.59
CA MET A 67 7.35 -5.57 -30.77
C MET A 67 6.37 -5.07 -31.84
N PHE A 68 6.05 -3.77 -31.82
CA PHE A 68 5.17 -3.17 -32.82
C PHE A 68 5.80 -3.11 -34.22
N ILE A 69 7.13 -2.93 -34.31
CA ILE A 69 7.87 -2.96 -35.57
C ILE A 69 7.89 -4.37 -36.19
N ILE A 70 8.08 -5.42 -35.38
CA ILE A 70 8.13 -6.80 -35.86
C ILE A 70 6.75 -7.23 -36.40
N ASN A 71 5.71 -7.14 -35.58
CA ASN A 71 4.35 -7.52 -35.96
C ASN A 71 3.34 -6.95 -34.97
N TRP A 72 2.54 -5.98 -35.42
CA TRP A 72 1.60 -5.27 -34.57
C TRP A 72 0.42 -6.12 -34.07
N TRP A 73 -0.08 -7.07 -34.88
CA TRP A 73 -1.18 -7.96 -34.47
C TRP A 73 -0.72 -8.94 -33.38
N ALA A 74 0.48 -9.52 -33.56
CA ALA A 74 1.09 -10.40 -32.57
C ALA A 74 1.43 -9.62 -31.28
N ALA A 75 1.90 -8.37 -31.39
CA ALA A 75 2.16 -7.51 -30.25
C ALA A 75 0.88 -7.25 -29.43
N LEU A 76 -0.23 -6.89 -30.09
CA LEU A 76 -1.52 -6.71 -29.44
C LEU A 76 -1.96 -7.98 -28.71
N THR A 77 -1.81 -9.14 -29.35
CA THR A 77 -2.18 -10.45 -28.78
C THR A 77 -1.37 -10.74 -27.51
N THR A 78 -0.06 -10.54 -27.55
CA THR A 78 0.79 -10.71 -26.36
C THR A 78 0.43 -9.74 -25.24
N PHE A 79 0.09 -8.49 -25.56
CA PHE A 79 -0.36 -7.50 -24.57
C PHE A 79 -1.66 -7.92 -23.90
N VAL A 80 -2.64 -8.40 -24.67
CA VAL A 80 -3.93 -8.87 -24.13
C VAL A 80 -3.72 -10.06 -23.20
N VAL A 81 -2.94 -11.05 -23.61
CA VAL A 81 -2.66 -12.24 -22.79
C VAL A 81 -1.93 -11.86 -21.50
N SER A 82 -0.86 -11.07 -21.59
CA SER A 82 -0.10 -10.62 -20.41
C SER A 82 -0.95 -9.76 -19.46
N SER A 83 -1.78 -8.87 -20.01
CA SER A 83 -2.70 -8.05 -19.21
C SER A 83 -3.78 -8.89 -18.54
N GLY A 84 -4.31 -9.90 -19.22
CA GLY A 84 -5.27 -10.85 -18.66
C GLY A 84 -4.70 -11.62 -17.48
N ILE A 85 -3.47 -12.12 -17.59
CA ILE A 85 -2.76 -12.79 -16.49
C ILE A 85 -2.53 -11.80 -15.33
N PHE A 86 -2.07 -10.59 -15.62
CA PHE A 86 -1.86 -9.55 -14.61
C PHE A 86 -3.14 -9.21 -13.85
N LEU A 87 -4.25 -9.00 -14.57
CA LEU A 87 -5.55 -8.74 -13.97
C LEU A 87 -6.04 -9.91 -13.13
N TYR A 88 -5.90 -11.14 -13.63
CA TYR A 88 -6.26 -12.35 -12.90
C TYR A 88 -5.51 -12.46 -11.56
N VAL A 89 -4.18 -12.27 -11.57
CA VAL A 89 -3.37 -12.27 -10.34
C VAL A 89 -3.81 -11.15 -9.39
N ARG A 90 -4.07 -9.96 -9.93
CA ARG A 90 -4.50 -8.79 -9.15
C ARG A 90 -5.87 -8.99 -8.49
N THR A 91 -6.80 -9.65 -9.15
CA THR A 91 -8.16 -9.90 -8.62
C THR A 91 -8.18 -11.04 -7.61
N THR A 92 -7.39 -12.09 -7.85
CA THR A 92 -7.37 -13.28 -6.99
C THR A 92 -6.74 -13.01 -5.61
N LYS A 93 -5.95 -11.93 -5.48
CA LYS A 93 -5.32 -11.47 -4.22
C LYS A 93 -4.88 -12.65 -3.32
N PRO A 94 -4.01 -13.54 -3.80
CA PRO A 94 -3.55 -14.66 -2.98
C PRO A 94 -2.96 -14.11 -1.68
N GLU A 95 -3.20 -14.78 -0.55
CA GLU A 95 -2.75 -14.38 0.80
C GLU A 95 -1.23 -14.54 0.98
N ILE A 96 -0.45 -13.97 0.07
CA ILE A 96 0.99 -14.14 0.02
C ILE A 96 1.59 -12.74 -0.01
N ASN A 97 2.30 -12.40 1.07
CA ASN A 97 2.89 -11.09 1.32
C ASN A 97 4.19 -10.88 0.54
N TRP A 98 4.13 -10.90 -0.80
CA TRP A 98 5.29 -10.71 -1.67
C TRP A 98 5.95 -9.33 -1.57
N GLY A 99 5.36 -8.39 -0.81
CA GLY A 99 5.74 -6.98 -0.78
C GLY A 99 5.36 -6.29 -2.10
N SER A 100 4.39 -5.37 -2.05
CA SER A 100 3.93 -4.69 -3.25
C SER A 100 4.58 -3.32 -3.43
N SER A 101 5.00 -2.97 -4.64
CA SER A 101 5.41 -1.60 -4.98
C SER A 101 4.29 -0.59 -4.69
N VAL A 102 3.01 -1.00 -4.80
CA VAL A 102 1.84 -0.19 -4.45
C VAL A 102 1.82 0.16 -2.96
N GLN A 103 2.13 -0.79 -2.09
CA GLN A 103 2.22 -0.55 -0.64
C GLN A 103 3.39 0.41 -0.34
N ALA A 104 4.55 0.19 -0.96
CA ALA A 104 5.71 1.07 -0.82
C ALA A 104 5.41 2.51 -1.28
N HIS A 105 4.73 2.67 -2.42
CA HIS A 105 4.29 3.98 -2.91
C HIS A 105 3.29 4.65 -1.97
N THR A 106 2.32 3.89 -1.44
CA THR A 106 1.32 4.43 -0.51
C THR A 106 1.97 4.90 0.77
N TYR A 107 2.87 4.12 1.35
CA TYR A 107 3.65 4.50 2.53
C TYR A 107 4.48 5.75 2.28
N ARG A 108 5.22 5.80 1.16
CA ARG A 108 6.03 6.97 0.79
C ARG A 108 5.18 8.22 0.60
N ARG A 109 4.03 8.10 -0.07
CA ARG A 109 3.09 9.22 -0.23
C ARG A 109 2.53 9.69 1.09
N ALA A 110 2.17 8.77 2.00
CA ALA A 110 1.70 9.12 3.33
C ALA A 110 2.79 9.87 4.13
N LEU A 111 4.02 9.37 4.11
CA LEU A 111 5.16 10.02 4.77
C LEU A 111 5.45 11.41 4.20
N ASP A 112 5.57 11.53 2.87
CA ASP A 112 5.82 12.80 2.20
C ASP A 112 4.67 13.80 2.48
N ALA A 113 3.42 13.32 2.53
CA ALA A 113 2.26 14.14 2.88
C ALA A 113 2.27 14.59 4.35
N THR A 114 2.59 13.71 5.29
CA THR A 114 2.70 14.06 6.72
C THR A 114 3.85 15.04 6.97
N HIS A 115 5.00 14.84 6.33
CA HIS A 115 6.12 15.78 6.41
C HIS A 115 5.74 17.14 5.80
N LYS A 116 4.97 17.15 4.72
CA LYS A 116 4.48 18.41 4.14
C LYS A 116 3.48 19.12 5.06
N LEU A 117 2.65 18.37 5.80
CA LEU A 117 1.73 18.94 6.79
C LEU A 117 2.47 19.66 7.92
N ASP A 118 3.59 19.10 8.39
CA ASP A 118 4.45 19.71 9.43
C ASP A 118 5.05 21.06 9.00
N THR A 119 5.19 21.31 7.69
CA THR A 119 5.72 22.58 7.16
C THR A 119 4.64 23.64 6.93
N ILE A 120 3.36 23.27 6.92
CA ILE A 120 2.26 24.19 6.62
C ILE A 120 1.85 24.89 7.91
N GLN A 121 1.90 26.23 7.93
CA GLN A 121 1.38 27.02 9.05
C GLN A 121 -0.13 26.83 9.20
N GLU A 122 -0.58 26.54 10.41
CA GLU A 122 -2.00 26.44 10.68
C GLU A 122 -2.67 27.82 10.63
N HIS A 123 -3.79 27.91 9.92
CA HIS A 123 -4.63 29.09 9.95
C HIS A 123 -5.91 28.77 10.73
N VAL A 124 -6.32 29.65 11.62
CA VAL A 124 -7.59 29.55 12.39
C VAL A 124 -8.85 29.24 11.56
N LYS A 125 -8.85 29.53 10.26
CA LYS A 125 -9.97 29.23 9.34
C LYS A 125 -9.99 27.78 8.85
N ASN A 126 -8.91 27.03 9.06
CA ASN A 126 -8.72 25.64 8.64
C ASN A 126 -8.70 24.66 9.82
N PHE A 127 -9.25 25.05 10.98
CA PHE A 127 -9.29 24.19 12.16
C PHE A 127 -9.97 22.84 11.84
N ARG A 128 -9.31 21.74 12.21
CA ARG A 128 -9.84 20.37 12.08
C ARG A 128 -9.79 19.69 13.44
N PRO A 129 -10.94 19.32 14.05
CA PRO A 129 -10.95 18.70 15.37
C PRO A 129 -10.35 17.30 15.32
N GLN A 130 -9.20 17.11 15.95
CA GLN A 130 -8.56 15.79 16.08
C GLN A 130 -8.99 15.16 17.40
N MET A 131 -9.45 13.90 17.37
CA MET A 131 -10.11 13.27 18.52
C MET A 131 -9.40 12.00 18.97
N LEU A 132 -8.95 11.98 20.23
CA LEU A 132 -8.61 10.75 20.95
C LEU A 132 -9.82 10.30 21.77
N VAL A 133 -10.40 9.16 21.39
CA VAL A 133 -11.61 8.62 22.00
C VAL A 133 -11.23 7.40 22.85
N LEU A 134 -11.40 7.51 24.16
CA LEU A 134 -11.11 6.42 25.11
C LEU A 134 -12.27 5.42 25.13
N THR A 135 -12.44 4.69 24.03
CA THR A 135 -13.54 3.74 23.83
C THR A 135 -13.37 2.46 24.64
N GLY A 136 -12.13 2.10 25.00
CA GLY A 136 -11.82 0.71 25.32
C GLY A 136 -11.90 -0.13 24.04
N ASN A 137 -12.34 -1.39 24.14
CA ASN A 137 -12.74 -2.15 22.96
C ASN A 137 -13.93 -1.44 22.27
N PRO A 138 -13.79 -1.02 20.99
CA PRO A 138 -14.81 -0.24 20.29
C PRO A 138 -16.15 -0.98 20.15
N MET A 139 -16.14 -2.32 20.22
CA MET A 139 -17.33 -3.17 20.17
C MET A 139 -18.25 -2.98 21.39
N TYR A 140 -17.68 -2.65 22.56
CA TYR A 140 -18.48 -2.46 23.78
C TYR A 140 -19.17 -1.09 23.84
N ARG A 141 -18.68 -0.09 23.10
CA ARG A 141 -19.20 1.29 23.12
C ARG A 141 -19.36 1.86 21.70
N PRO A 142 -20.17 1.23 20.83
CA PRO A 142 -20.33 1.67 19.45
C PRO A 142 -20.92 3.08 19.33
N ALA A 143 -21.82 3.46 20.23
CA ALA A 143 -22.45 4.79 20.22
C ALA A 143 -21.43 5.93 20.39
N LEU A 144 -20.36 5.70 21.15
CA LEU A 144 -19.29 6.69 21.34
C LEU A 144 -18.46 6.84 20.06
N VAL A 145 -18.17 5.73 19.37
CA VAL A 145 -17.48 5.73 18.08
C VAL A 145 -18.31 6.47 17.03
N ASP A 146 -19.62 6.18 16.96
CA ASP A 146 -20.53 6.82 16.01
C ASP A 146 -20.64 8.33 16.27
N PHE A 147 -20.79 8.71 17.54
CA PHE A 147 -20.84 10.12 17.92
C PHE A 147 -19.57 10.87 17.46
N CYS A 148 -18.38 10.34 17.75
CA CYS A 148 -17.13 10.95 17.30
C CYS A 148 -16.95 10.90 15.78
N SER A 149 -17.43 9.85 15.11
CA SER A 149 -17.43 9.76 13.65
C SER A 149 -18.36 10.79 13.01
N LEU A 150 -19.50 11.11 13.65
CA LEU A 150 -20.40 12.17 13.21
C LEU A 150 -19.76 13.55 13.36
N VAL A 151 -19.06 13.80 14.47
CA VAL A 151 -18.39 15.09 14.70
C VAL A 151 -17.22 15.31 13.73
N THR A 152 -16.43 14.27 13.46
CA THR A 152 -15.29 14.36 12.54
C THR A 152 -15.69 14.28 11.06
N HIS A 153 -16.88 13.76 10.76
CA HIS A 153 -17.40 13.49 9.41
C HIS A 153 -16.39 12.72 8.52
N GLY A 154 -15.47 11.97 9.13
CA GLY A 154 -14.39 11.27 8.44
C GLY A 154 -13.38 12.17 7.72
N HIS A 155 -13.30 13.45 8.08
CA HIS A 155 -12.39 14.46 7.51
C HIS A 155 -11.26 14.88 8.47
N SER A 156 -11.31 14.39 9.71
CA SER A 156 -10.31 14.65 10.75
C SER A 156 -9.76 13.35 11.32
N LEU A 157 -8.60 13.45 11.97
CA LEU A 157 -7.97 12.31 12.62
C LEU A 157 -8.78 11.88 13.85
N MET A 158 -9.14 10.60 13.90
CA MET A 158 -9.80 9.96 15.03
C MET A 158 -9.00 8.73 15.46
N ILE A 159 -8.70 8.63 16.76
CA ILE A 159 -7.97 7.51 17.36
C ILE A 159 -8.84 6.92 18.47
N CYS A 160 -9.14 5.62 18.38
CA CYS A 160 -9.83 4.84 19.41
C CYS A 160 -8.79 4.19 20.33
N GLY A 161 -8.66 4.68 21.55
CA GLY A 161 -7.74 4.16 22.55
C GLY A 161 -8.37 3.06 23.41
N ASN A 162 -7.67 1.95 23.57
CA ASN A 162 -8.04 0.87 24.49
C ASN A 162 -6.92 0.65 25.52
N VAL A 163 -7.25 0.74 26.81
CA VAL A 163 -6.32 0.43 27.89
C VAL A 163 -6.68 -0.93 28.48
N SER A 164 -5.84 -1.93 28.25
CA SER A 164 -5.97 -3.26 28.86
C SER A 164 -5.07 -3.37 30.10
N LEU A 165 -5.63 -3.96 31.16
CA LEU A 165 -4.96 -4.17 32.44
C LEU A 165 -4.22 -5.52 32.52
N ASN A 166 -4.20 -6.28 31.42
CA ASN A 166 -3.71 -7.65 31.36
C ASN A 166 -2.18 -7.70 31.29
N ASP A 167 -1.59 -8.84 31.66
CA ASP A 167 -0.15 -9.09 31.52
C ASP A 167 0.33 -8.82 30.08
N PRO A 168 1.50 -8.19 29.89
CA PRO A 168 2.00 -7.65 28.62
C PRO A 168 2.50 -8.76 27.67
N THR A 169 1.76 -9.86 27.52
CA THR A 169 2.07 -10.81 26.48
C THR A 169 1.78 -10.16 25.12
N VAL A 170 2.85 -9.99 24.35
CA VAL A 170 2.90 -9.26 23.09
C VAL A 170 1.81 -9.75 22.10
N ASN A 171 1.50 -11.04 22.12
CA ASN A 171 0.51 -11.65 21.22
C ASN A 171 -0.92 -11.14 21.44
N ILE A 172 -1.32 -10.84 22.69
CA ILE A 172 -2.68 -10.36 22.99
C ILE A 172 -2.89 -8.95 22.42
N GLN A 173 -1.86 -8.12 22.40
CA GLN A 173 -1.96 -6.76 21.86
C GLN A 173 -2.17 -6.76 20.33
N PHE A 174 -1.48 -7.65 19.61
CA PHE A 174 -1.63 -7.77 18.17
C PHE A 174 -3.01 -8.30 17.78
N ASP A 175 -3.47 -9.35 18.46
CA ASP A 175 -4.79 -9.94 18.20
C ASP A 175 -5.93 -8.93 18.47
N GLN A 176 -5.85 -8.23 19.61
CA GLN A 176 -6.81 -7.16 19.92
C GLN A 176 -6.79 -6.03 18.90
N LYS A 177 -5.60 -5.68 18.36
CA LYS A 177 -5.46 -4.62 17.37
C LYS A 177 -6.17 -5.00 16.07
N ASP A 178 -5.92 -6.20 15.57
CA ASP A 178 -6.49 -6.69 14.32
C ASP A 178 -8.02 -6.84 14.42
N GLU A 179 -8.53 -7.31 15.56
CA GLU A 179 -9.98 -7.38 15.83
C GLU A 179 -10.63 -5.99 15.81
N GLY A 180 -10.05 -5.03 16.55
CA GLY A 180 -10.55 -3.66 16.63
C GLY A 180 -10.53 -2.93 15.29
N GLU A 181 -9.44 -3.05 14.53
CA GLU A 181 -9.34 -2.49 13.19
C GLU A 181 -10.35 -3.11 12.22
N THR A 182 -10.56 -4.44 12.29
CA THR A 182 -11.52 -5.14 11.44
C THR A 182 -12.95 -4.68 11.74
N TRP A 183 -13.27 -4.48 13.02
CA TRP A 183 -14.58 -3.95 13.43
C TRP A 183 -14.80 -2.52 12.93
N LEU A 184 -13.81 -1.63 13.07
CA LEU A 184 -13.89 -0.25 12.57
C LEU A 184 -14.06 -0.20 11.04
N LYS A 185 -13.32 -1.04 10.31
CA LYS A 185 -13.45 -1.20 8.85
C LYS A 185 -14.86 -1.65 8.45
N LYS A 186 -15.44 -2.64 9.15
CA LYS A 186 -16.82 -3.11 8.93
C LYS A 186 -17.86 -2.03 9.18
N ARG A 187 -17.63 -1.16 10.17
CA ARG A 187 -18.53 -0.04 10.52
C ARG A 187 -18.32 1.22 9.66
N ALA A 188 -17.36 1.19 8.73
CA ALA A 188 -16.95 2.34 7.91
C ALA A 188 -16.53 3.58 8.74
N ALA A 189 -16.08 3.38 9.97
CA ALA A 189 -15.56 4.44 10.82
C ALA A 189 -14.09 4.72 10.44
N LYS A 190 -13.77 5.92 9.98
CA LYS A 190 -12.40 6.34 9.64
C LYS A 190 -11.62 6.68 10.91
N ALA A 191 -11.24 5.67 11.67
CA ALA A 191 -10.46 5.82 12.90
C ALA A 191 -9.31 4.80 12.96
N PHE A 192 -8.23 5.17 13.63
CA PHE A 192 -7.15 4.26 14.00
C PHE A 192 -7.43 3.63 15.36
N TYR A 193 -7.08 2.37 15.55
CA TYR A 193 -7.23 1.68 16.83
C TYR A 193 -5.87 1.49 17.51
N GLN A 194 -5.77 1.94 18.76
CA GLN A 194 -4.53 1.91 19.54
C GLN A 194 -4.75 1.22 20.89
N PRO A 195 -4.47 -0.09 20.99
CA PRO A 195 -4.41 -0.77 22.27
C PRO A 195 -3.11 -0.43 23.00
N ILE A 196 -3.20 -0.23 24.32
CA ILE A 196 -2.06 -0.07 25.23
C ILE A 196 -2.29 -0.95 26.47
N VAL A 197 -1.24 -1.58 26.95
CA VAL A 197 -1.25 -2.27 28.24
C VAL A 197 -0.69 -1.34 29.30
N ALA A 198 -1.39 -1.16 30.41
CA ALA A 198 -0.92 -0.37 31.54
C ALA A 198 -1.41 -0.95 32.88
N PRO A 199 -0.67 -0.74 33.98
CA PRO A 199 -1.05 -1.23 35.31
C PRO A 199 -2.38 -0.64 35.79
N THR A 200 -2.68 0.59 35.35
CA THR A 200 -3.91 1.30 35.70
C THR A 200 -4.46 2.01 34.47
N VAL A 201 -5.78 2.15 34.41
CA VAL A 201 -6.47 2.89 33.34
C VAL A 201 -5.95 4.32 33.25
N ARG A 202 -5.67 4.95 34.41
CA ARG A 202 -5.13 6.31 34.48
C ARG A 202 -3.76 6.41 33.80
N GLN A 203 -2.82 5.52 34.11
CA GLN A 203 -1.50 5.54 33.49
C GLN A 203 -1.58 5.27 31.98
N GLY A 204 -2.41 4.31 31.56
CA GLY A 204 -2.62 4.04 30.13
C GLY A 204 -3.25 5.21 29.38
N ALA A 205 -4.23 5.89 29.98
CA ALA A 205 -4.84 7.08 29.40
C ALA A 205 -3.84 8.25 29.28
N ILE A 206 -2.99 8.47 30.30
CA ILE A 206 -1.92 9.48 30.24
C ILE A 206 -0.91 9.15 29.14
N ALA A 207 -0.51 7.89 29.02
CA ALA A 207 0.42 7.45 27.98
C ALA A 207 -0.18 7.64 26.57
N LEU A 208 -1.45 7.29 26.37
CA LEU A 208 -2.16 7.56 25.11
C LEU A 208 -2.24 9.06 24.82
N LEU A 209 -2.56 9.88 25.83
CA LEU A 209 -2.55 11.33 25.68
C LEU A 209 -1.18 11.82 25.24
N GLN A 210 -0.08 11.38 25.85
CA GLN A 210 1.26 11.86 25.48
C GLN A 210 1.70 11.42 24.06
N VAL A 211 1.45 10.16 23.69
CA VAL A 211 1.88 9.62 22.40
C VAL A 211 1.01 10.13 21.26
N CYS A 212 -0.31 10.15 21.45
CA CYS A 212 -1.20 10.69 20.45
C CYS A 212 -1.03 12.20 20.35
N THR A 213 -0.96 12.93 21.48
CA THR A 213 -0.86 14.40 21.42
C THR A 213 0.46 14.88 20.85
N SER A 214 1.59 14.19 21.07
CA SER A 214 2.86 14.56 20.41
C SER A 214 2.78 14.39 18.88
N SER A 215 2.13 13.32 18.42
CA SER A 215 1.88 13.09 16.99
C SER A 215 0.86 14.07 16.40
N LEU A 216 -0.10 14.53 17.22
CA LEU A 216 -1.11 15.52 16.86
C LEU A 216 -0.57 16.95 16.91
N SER A 217 0.38 17.26 17.80
CA SER A 217 0.97 18.59 17.98
C SER A 217 1.99 18.94 16.90
N SER A 218 2.74 17.96 16.38
CA SER A 218 3.52 18.17 15.14
C SER A 218 2.63 18.51 13.94
N ILE A 219 1.33 18.17 14.01
CA ILE A 219 0.36 18.50 12.97
C ILE A 219 -0.41 19.80 13.31
N SER A 220 -0.47 20.20 14.59
CA SER A 220 -1.31 21.33 15.04
C SER A 220 -0.65 22.49 15.78
N PHE A 221 0.65 22.47 16.05
CA PHE A 221 1.28 23.55 16.80
C PHE A 221 2.69 23.88 16.29
N TYR A 222 2.73 24.61 15.17
CA TYR A 222 3.67 25.71 14.90
C TYR A 222 3.00 26.78 14.02
#